data_AF-A0A945LYQ5-F1
#
_entry.id   AF-A0A945LYQ5-F1
#
_cell.length_a   1.000
_cell.length_b   1.000
_cell.length_c   1.000
_cell.angle_alpha   90.00
_cell.angle_beta   90.00
_cell.angle_gamma   90.00
#
_symmetry.space_group_name_H-M   'P 1'
#
loop_
_entity.id
_entity.type
_entity.pdbx_description
1 polymer ?
#
loop_
_entity_poly.entity_id
_entity_poly.type
_entity_poly.pdbx_seq_one_letter_code
_entity_poly.pdbx_strand_id
1 'polypeptide(L)'
;MKKNKSDKTPEELCDPLLEAALNHVAFDGWSKRTLSQAEKDVGTVPGIIELAFPGGAIQMIDLHAQHCDIEMVKKAAKFDVNKLKI
;
A
#
# COMPACT_ATOMS: atom_id res chain seq x y z
N MET A 1 -13.31 20.23 4.43
CA MET A 1 -14.39 19.35 3.93
C MET A 1 -13.84 17.94 3.89
N LYS A 2 -14.38 16.98 4.67
CA LYS A 2 -13.96 15.58 4.60
C LYS A 2 -14.65 14.98 3.36
N LYS A 3 -13.90 14.75 2.28
CA LYS A 3 -14.40 13.97 1.12
C LYS A 3 -14.90 12.62 1.64
N ASN A 4 -16.08 12.18 1.22
CA ASN A 4 -16.52 10.82 1.52
C ASN A 4 -15.56 9.83 0.82
N LYS A 5 -15.39 8.61 1.36
CA LYS A 5 -14.51 7.59 0.74
C LYS A 5 -14.92 7.27 -0.71
N SER A 6 -16.19 7.52 -1.06
CA SER A 6 -16.76 7.43 -2.41
C SER A 6 -16.32 8.55 -3.38
N ASP A 7 -15.73 9.65 -2.89
CA ASP A 7 -15.35 10.81 -3.71
C ASP A 7 -13.85 10.80 -4.09
N LYS A 8 -13.13 9.73 -3.74
CA LYS A 8 -11.71 9.58 -4.03
C LYS A 8 -11.50 8.90 -5.38
N THR A 9 -10.48 9.34 -6.12
CA THR A 9 -10.07 8.64 -7.35
C THR A 9 -9.42 7.30 -7.00
N PRO A 10 -9.35 6.33 -7.94
CA PRO A 10 -8.63 5.08 -7.72
C PRO A 10 -7.19 5.29 -7.26
N GLU A 11 -6.50 6.30 -7.80
CA GLU A 11 -5.12 6.65 -7.43
C GLU A 11 -5.02 7.18 -5.99
N GLU A 12 -5.96 8.02 -5.56
CA GLU A 12 -6.05 8.51 -4.16
C GLU A 12 -6.37 7.39 -3.16
N LEU A 13 -6.78 6.21 -3.64
CA LEU A 13 -7.07 5.03 -2.84
C LEU A 13 -5.91 4.03 -2.77
N CYS A 14 -4.87 4.16 -3.59
CA CYS A 14 -3.72 3.25 -3.59
C CYS A 14 -3.08 3.10 -2.20
N ASP A 15 -2.72 4.21 -1.55
CA ASP A 15 -2.08 4.14 -0.22
C ASP A 15 -3.02 3.58 0.85
N PRO A 16 -4.27 4.05 1.02
CA PRO A 16 -5.20 3.45 1.99
C PRO A 16 -5.43 1.95 1.77
N LEU A 17 -5.52 1.51 0.51
CA LEU A 17 -5.73 0.10 0.17
C LEU A 17 -4.48 -0.73 0.46
N LEU A 18 -3.28 -0.22 0.16
CA LEU A 18 -2.02 -0.87 0.54
C LEU A 18 -1.91 -1.00 2.06
N GLU A 19 -2.15 0.06 2.82
CA GLU A 19 -2.08 0.02 4.29
C GLU A 19 -3.05 -1.02 4.89
N ALA A 20 -4.27 -1.12 4.34
CA ALA A 20 -5.22 -2.15 4.75
C ALA A 20 -4.73 -3.56 4.36
N ALA A 21 -4.18 -3.73 3.15
CA ALA A 21 -3.67 -5.01 2.66
C ALA A 21 -2.54 -5.56 3.54
N LEU A 22 -1.64 -4.72 4.05
CA LEU A 22 -0.51 -5.14 4.88
C LEU A 22 -0.92 -5.90 6.14
N ASN A 23 -2.13 -5.69 6.67
CA ASN A 23 -2.66 -6.46 7.80
C ASN A 23 -2.94 -7.93 7.46
N HIS A 24 -3.10 -8.26 6.17
CA HIS A 24 -3.46 -9.58 5.68
C HIS A 24 -2.31 -10.31 4.98
N VAL A 25 -1.36 -9.55 4.39
CA VAL A 25 -0.24 -10.10 3.59
C VAL A 25 0.54 -11.18 4.32
N ALA A 26 0.77 -11.05 5.63
CA ALA A 26 1.56 -12.02 6.40
C ALA A 26 0.97 -13.44 6.40
N PHE A 27 -0.36 -13.57 6.25
CA PHE A 27 -1.06 -14.86 6.29
C PHE A 27 -1.57 -15.30 4.92
N ASP A 28 -2.13 -14.37 4.13
CA ASP A 28 -2.75 -14.67 2.84
C ASP A 28 -1.82 -14.39 1.64
N GLY A 29 -0.62 -13.86 1.90
CA GLY A 29 0.34 -13.44 0.89
C GLY A 29 -0.14 -12.25 0.05
N TRP A 30 0.60 -11.95 -1.03
CA TRP A 30 0.21 -10.96 -2.04
C TRP A 30 -0.77 -11.59 -3.05
N SER A 31 -2.00 -11.83 -2.59
CA SER A 31 -3.01 -12.58 -3.35
C SER A 31 -4.26 -11.74 -3.65
N LYS A 32 -5.09 -12.20 -4.60
CA LYS A 32 -6.41 -11.58 -4.86
C LYS A 32 -7.28 -11.51 -3.60
N ARG A 33 -7.15 -12.49 -2.70
CA ARG A 33 -7.87 -12.50 -1.42
C ARG A 33 -7.44 -11.32 -0.55
N THR A 34 -6.15 -11.05 -0.43
CA THR A 34 -5.61 -9.89 0.31
C THR A 34 -6.15 -8.58 -0.24
N LEU A 35 -6.19 -8.43 -1.57
CA LEU A 35 -6.80 -7.28 -2.23
C LEU A 35 -8.28 -7.13 -1.85
N SER A 36 -9.09 -8.19 -1.99
CA SER A 36 -10.51 -8.13 -1.62
C SER A 36 -10.75 -7.85 -0.14
N GLN A 37 -9.85 -8.26 0.77
CA GLN A 37 -9.92 -7.92 2.19
C GLN A 37 -9.59 -6.44 2.44
N ALA A 38 -8.54 -5.93 1.79
CA ALA A 38 -8.19 -4.52 1.87
C ALA A 38 -9.33 -3.60 1.40
N GLU A 39 -9.99 -3.95 0.30
CA GLU A 39 -11.14 -3.19 -0.22
C GLU A 39 -12.30 -3.13 0.81
N LYS A 40 -12.58 -4.25 1.48
CA LYS A 40 -13.59 -4.33 2.55
C LYS A 40 -13.21 -3.50 3.77
N ASP A 41 -11.96 -3.55 4.18
CA ASP A 41 -11.45 -2.82 5.35
C ASP A 41 -11.46 -1.30 5.12
N VAL A 42 -11.06 -0.87 3.93
CA VAL A 42 -11.16 0.54 3.55
C VAL A 42 -12.63 0.95 3.39
N GLY A 43 -13.52 0.02 3.05
CA GLY A 43 -14.96 0.26 2.90
C GLY A 43 -15.28 1.08 1.66
N THR A 44 -14.60 0.76 0.55
CA THR A 44 -14.84 1.37 -0.75
C THR A 44 -15.90 0.64 -1.56
N VAL A 45 -16.27 1.19 -2.72
CA VAL A 45 -17.16 0.51 -3.66
C VAL A 45 -16.48 -0.76 -4.18
N PRO A 46 -17.18 -1.91 -4.25
CA PRO A 46 -16.61 -3.14 -4.79
C PRO A 46 -16.06 -2.96 -6.21
N GLY A 47 -14.87 -3.49 -6.46
CA GLY A 47 -14.17 -3.40 -7.75
C GLY A 47 -13.31 -2.15 -7.92
N ILE A 48 -13.32 -1.18 -7.00
CA ILE A 48 -12.42 -0.03 -7.08
C ILE A 48 -10.96 -0.44 -6.99
N ILE A 49 -10.67 -1.53 -6.27
CA ILE A 49 -9.29 -2.01 -6.10
C ILE A 49 -8.66 -2.49 -7.40
N GLU A 50 -9.48 -2.95 -8.35
CA GLU A 50 -9.04 -3.37 -9.68
C GLU A 50 -8.70 -2.17 -10.55
N LEU A 51 -9.34 -1.02 -10.30
CA LEU A 51 -9.02 0.26 -10.93
C LEU A 51 -7.80 0.92 -10.29
N ALA A 52 -7.65 0.81 -8.96
CA ALA A 52 -6.50 1.33 -8.22
C ALA A 52 -5.22 0.51 -8.53
N PHE A 53 -5.37 -0.82 -8.66
CA PHE A 53 -4.29 -1.73 -9.00
C PHE A 53 -4.61 -2.59 -10.23
N PRO A 54 -4.58 -2.04 -11.46
CA PRO A 54 -4.80 -2.83 -12.68
C PRO A 54 -3.80 -3.99 -12.86
N GLY A 55 -2.58 -3.84 -12.33
CA GLY A 55 -1.57 -4.92 -12.27
C GLY A 55 -1.77 -5.89 -11.10
N GLY A 56 -2.85 -5.72 -10.33
CA GLY A 56 -3.17 -6.52 -9.16
C GLY A 56 -2.10 -6.46 -8.08
N ALA A 57 -1.86 -7.61 -7.43
CA ALA A 57 -0.95 -7.71 -6.30
C ALA A 57 0.51 -7.33 -6.65
N ILE A 58 0.95 -7.55 -7.89
CA ILE A 58 2.32 -7.18 -8.32
C ILE A 58 2.51 -5.67 -8.22
N GLN A 59 1.58 -4.89 -8.77
CA GLN A 59 1.64 -3.43 -8.67
C GLN A 59 1.56 -2.94 -7.22
N MET A 60 0.81 -3.63 -6.37
CA MET A 60 0.74 -3.31 -4.94
C MET A 60 2.07 -3.60 -4.22
N ILE A 61 2.78 -4.67 -4.59
CA ILE A 61 4.14 -4.95 -4.11
C ILE A 61 5.09 -3.81 -4.52
N ASP A 62 5.01 -3.34 -5.78
CA ASP A 62 5.86 -2.25 -6.26
C ASP A 62 5.62 -0.96 -5.46
N LEU A 63 4.37 -0.64 -5.13
CA LEU A 63 4.04 0.50 -4.28
C LEU A 63 4.60 0.32 -2.86
N HIS A 64 4.46 -0.87 -2.29
CA HIS A 64 5.02 -1.18 -0.98
C HIS A 64 6.54 -1.06 -0.93
N ALA A 65 7.24 -1.57 -1.96
CA ALA A 65 8.68 -1.44 -2.09
C ALA A 65 9.11 0.03 -2.16
N GLN A 66 8.40 0.85 -2.94
CA GLN A 66 8.64 2.30 -3.01
C GLN A 66 8.46 2.98 -1.64
N HIS A 67 7.42 2.63 -0.89
CA HIS A 67 7.23 3.15 0.48
C HIS A 67 8.38 2.76 1.40
N CYS A 68 8.79 1.49 1.35
CA CYS A 68 9.94 0.99 2.11
C CYS A 68 11.23 1.73 1.77
N ASP A 69 11.52 1.98 0.49
CA ASP A 69 12.70 2.72 0.04
C ASP A 69 12.69 4.17 0.52
N ILE A 70 11.54 4.85 0.39
CA ILE A 70 11.37 6.23 0.88
C ILE A 70 11.61 6.29 2.39
N GLU A 71 11.04 5.36 3.15
CA GLU A 71 11.22 5.31 4.61
C GLU A 71 12.65 4.93 5.00
N MET A 72 13.30 4.05 4.24
CA MET A 72 14.72 3.71 4.40
C MET A 72 15.58 4.97 4.23
N VAL A 73 15.41 5.72 3.14
CA VAL A 73 16.19 6.95 2.87
C VAL A 73 15.96 8.00 3.96
N LYS A 74 14.71 8.22 4.37
CA LYS A 74 14.37 9.15 5.46
C LYS A 74 15.05 8.78 6.78
N LYS A 75 15.12 7.47 7.10
CA LYS A 75 15.80 6.98 8.30
C LYS A 75 17.30 7.08 8.16
N ALA A 76 17.86 6.64 7.04
CA ALA A 76 19.29 6.68 6.75
C ALA A 76 19.86 8.11 6.84
N ALA A 77 19.12 9.13 6.38
CA ALA A 77 19.53 10.53 6.50
C ALA A 77 19.72 11.00 7.97
N LYS A 78 19.19 10.29 8.95
CA LYS A 78 19.35 10.58 10.39
C LYS A 78 20.57 9.87 11.00
N PHE A 79 21.23 8.99 10.25
CA PHE A 79 22.40 8.23 10.70
C PHE A 79 23.59 8.52 9.79
N ASP A 80 24.78 8.60 10.36
CA ASP A 80 26.01 8.61 9.57
C ASP A 80 26.30 7.18 9.10
N VAL A 81 25.73 6.83 7.94
CA VAL A 81 25.86 5.49 7.36
C VAL A 81 27.32 5.09 7.12
N ASN A 82 28.24 6.04 6.99
CA ASN A 82 29.68 5.79 6.84
C ASN A 82 30.34 5.26 8.13
N LYS A 83 29.66 5.39 9.28
CA LYS A 83 30.14 4.87 10.57
C LYS A 83 29.58 3.50 10.92
N LEU A 84 28.78 2.89 10.03
CA LEU A 84 28.33 1.51 10.21
C LEU A 84 29.53 0.56 10.09
N LYS A 85 29.59 -0.43 10.98
CA LYS A 85 30.64 -1.47 10.92
C LYS A 85 30.36 -2.39 9.74
N ILE A 86 31.40 -2.68 8.98
CA ILE A 86 31.42 -3.69 7.91
C ILE A 86 31.85 -5.03 8.51
#